data_AF-A0A6G3TNS4-F1
#
_entry.id   AF-A0A6G3TNS4-F1
#
_cell.length_a   1.000
_cell.length_b   1.000
_cell.length_c   1.000
_cell.angle_alpha   90.00
_cell.angle_beta   90.00
_cell.angle_gamma   90.00
#
_symmetry.space_group_name_H-M   'P 1'
#
loop_
_entity.id
_entity.type
_entity.pdbx_description
1 polymer ?
#
loop_
_entity_poly.entity_id
_entity_poly.type
_entity_poly.pdbx_seq_one_letter_code
_entity_poly.pdbx_strand_id
1 'polypeptide(L)'
;MGSGTGSSTNGGTGGGTGGGTEGGHDTRARHVAGSLAHRVPDLGAMELLLAVARLGSLGGAARELGITQPAASSRIRSMERQLGVALVDRSPRGSRLTDAGALVTDWARRIVEAAEAFDAG
;
A
#
# COMPACT_ATOMS: atom_id res chain seq x y z
N MET A 1 29.24 -23.16 49.22
CA MET A 1 30.39 -22.46 49.81
C MET A 1 30.97 -21.55 48.73
N GLY A 2 30.91 -20.24 48.75
CA GLY A 2 30.33 -19.25 49.65
C GLY A 2 30.36 -17.88 48.96
N SER A 3 29.39 -17.03 49.31
CA SER A 3 29.39 -15.56 49.36
C SER A 3 29.86 -14.72 48.15
N GLY A 4 28.96 -13.83 47.72
CA GLY A 4 29.27 -12.66 46.90
C GLY A 4 28.06 -11.74 46.75
N THR A 5 27.56 -11.23 47.87
CA THR A 5 26.51 -10.21 47.96
C THR A 5 27.03 -8.85 47.49
N GLY A 6 26.31 -8.19 46.59
CA GLY A 6 26.56 -6.80 46.18
C GLY A 6 25.24 -6.04 46.09
N SER A 7 24.79 -5.54 47.23
CA SER A 7 23.71 -4.57 47.37
C SER A 7 24.24 -3.19 46.98
N SER A 8 23.57 -2.49 46.07
CA SER A 8 23.73 -1.04 45.89
C SER A 8 22.36 -0.42 45.72
N THR A 9 21.88 0.12 46.83
CA THR A 9 20.87 1.15 46.91
C THR A 9 21.46 2.47 46.45
N ASN A 10 20.75 3.23 45.63
CA ASN A 10 20.72 4.68 45.80
C ASN A 10 19.37 5.24 45.36
N GLY A 11 18.70 5.90 46.29
CA GLY A 11 17.54 6.75 46.04
C GLY A 11 17.98 8.15 45.62
N GLY A 12 17.05 8.91 45.03
CA GLY A 12 17.31 10.28 44.65
C GLY A 12 16.16 10.88 43.86
N THR A 13 15.21 11.44 44.61
CA THR A 13 14.04 12.20 44.19
C THR A 13 14.38 13.39 43.29
N GLY A 14 13.55 13.62 42.27
CA GLY A 14 13.45 14.87 41.54
C GLY A 14 12.05 15.03 40.97
N GLY A 15 11.17 15.72 41.70
CA GLY A 15 9.87 16.13 41.21
C GLY A 15 10.01 17.21 40.13
N GLY A 16 9.24 17.06 39.06
CA GLY A 16 9.08 18.04 38.00
C GLY A 16 7.68 17.92 37.43
N THR A 17 6.74 18.65 38.03
CA THR A 17 5.41 18.93 37.48
C THR A 17 5.53 19.91 36.32
N GLY A 18 5.09 19.50 35.14
CA GLY A 18 4.73 20.33 33.99
C GLY A 18 4.03 19.39 33.01
N GLY A 19 2.71 19.45 32.83
CA GLY A 19 2.00 20.61 32.33
C GLY A 19 2.09 20.58 30.81
N GLY A 20 1.06 20.04 30.15
CA GLY A 20 1.03 19.94 28.70
C GLY A 20 0.23 18.76 28.18
N THR A 21 -1.06 18.74 28.49
CA THR A 21 -2.05 18.13 27.60
C THR A 21 -1.83 18.66 26.19
N GLU A 22 -1.34 17.83 25.28
CA GLU A 22 -1.54 18.00 23.83
C GLU A 22 -1.12 16.72 23.10
N GLY A 23 -1.76 15.61 23.50
CA GLY A 23 -1.92 14.43 22.64
C GLY A 23 -2.90 14.73 21.50
N GLY A 24 -2.64 15.79 20.75
CA GLY A 24 -3.26 16.05 19.47
C GLY A 24 -2.70 15.01 18.52
N HIS A 25 -3.43 13.91 18.34
CA HIS A 25 -3.31 13.07 17.15
C HIS A 25 -3.45 14.00 15.95
N ASP A 26 -2.32 14.42 15.41
CA ASP A 26 -2.18 15.24 14.22
C ASP A 26 -2.61 14.41 13.00
N THR A 27 -3.91 14.14 12.96
CA THR A 27 -4.64 13.53 11.86
C THR A 27 -4.80 14.56 10.72
N ARG A 28 -4.38 15.82 10.92
CA ARG A 28 -4.53 16.90 9.95
C ARG A 28 -3.30 17.14 9.08
N ALA A 29 -2.07 16.98 9.56
CA ALA A 29 -0.87 17.32 8.77
C ALA A 29 -0.47 16.29 7.70
N ARG A 30 -1.00 15.06 7.74
CA ARG A 30 -0.66 14.03 6.73
C ARG A 30 -1.30 14.25 5.36
N HIS A 31 -2.16 15.26 5.19
CA HIS A 31 -3.07 15.33 4.05
C HIS A 31 -2.75 16.38 2.96
N VAL A 32 -1.67 17.17 3.06
CA VAL A 32 -1.36 18.21 2.05
C VAL A 32 0.11 18.22 1.58
N ALA A 33 0.64 17.06 1.16
CA ALA A 33 1.99 16.97 0.56
C ALA A 33 2.00 16.37 -0.87
N GLY A 34 0.91 16.52 -1.63
CA GLY A 34 0.85 16.16 -3.06
C GLY A 34 -0.57 15.93 -3.57
N SER A 35 -0.79 16.11 -4.88
CA SER A 35 -2.06 15.75 -5.52
C SER A 35 -2.32 14.25 -5.41
N LEU A 36 -3.60 13.85 -5.23
CA LEU A 36 -4.01 12.43 -5.31
C LEU A 36 -3.51 11.78 -6.60
N ALA A 37 -3.43 12.55 -7.69
CA ALA A 37 -2.95 12.10 -8.99
C ALA A 37 -1.53 11.50 -8.99
N HIS A 38 -0.71 11.80 -7.97
CA HIS A 38 0.67 11.28 -7.88
C HIS A 38 0.85 10.19 -6.83
N ARG A 39 -0.08 10.06 -5.88
CA ARG A 39 -0.01 9.06 -4.80
C ARG A 39 -0.94 7.87 -5.03
N VAL A 40 -2.02 8.09 -5.77
CA VAL A 40 -3.00 7.06 -6.08
C VAL A 40 -2.71 6.57 -7.50
N PRO A 41 -2.63 5.24 -7.70
CA PRO A 41 -2.55 4.68 -9.05
C PRO A 41 -3.69 5.19 -9.94
N ASP A 42 -3.41 5.40 -11.22
CA ASP A 42 -4.46 5.80 -12.17
C ASP A 42 -5.46 4.64 -12.42
N LEU A 43 -6.62 4.99 -13.02
CA LEU A 43 -7.67 4.01 -13.35
C LEU A 43 -7.14 2.90 -14.27
N GLY A 44 -6.29 3.23 -15.25
CA GLY A 44 -5.71 2.23 -16.15
C GLY A 44 -4.79 1.23 -15.45
N ALA A 45 -4.16 1.60 -14.34
CA ALA A 45 -3.39 0.68 -13.49
C ALA A 45 -4.31 -0.22 -12.66
N MET A 46 -5.43 0.32 -12.17
CA MET A 46 -6.47 -0.44 -11.46
C MET A 46 -7.13 -1.48 -12.36
N GLU A 47 -7.55 -1.09 -13.56
CA GLU A 47 -8.09 -1.98 -14.59
C GLU A 47 -7.10 -3.09 -14.94
N LEU A 48 -5.81 -2.76 -15.08
CA LEU A 48 -4.78 -3.75 -15.36
C LEU A 48 -4.64 -4.78 -14.22
N LEU A 49 -4.69 -4.34 -12.96
CA LEU A 49 -4.64 -5.24 -11.81
C LEU A 49 -5.89 -6.15 -11.76
N LEU A 50 -7.08 -5.60 -12.00
CA LEU A 50 -8.34 -6.35 -12.10
C LEU A 50 -8.28 -7.42 -13.20
N ALA A 51 -7.73 -7.07 -14.37
CA ALA A 51 -7.54 -8.01 -15.46
C ALA A 51 -6.52 -9.11 -15.12
N VAL A 52 -5.42 -8.78 -14.41
CA VAL A 52 -4.48 -9.79 -13.89
C VAL A 52 -5.17 -10.75 -12.92
N ALA A 53 -5.99 -10.23 -12.01
CA ALA A 53 -6.75 -11.02 -11.05
C ALA A 53 -7.68 -12.03 -11.74
N ARG A 54 -8.40 -11.57 -12.77
CA ARG A 54 -9.36 -12.39 -13.53
C ARG A 54 -8.68 -13.42 -14.44
N LEU A 55 -7.56 -13.06 -15.07
CA LEU A 55 -6.91 -13.89 -16.10
C LEU A 55 -5.74 -14.74 -15.58
N GLY A 56 -5.19 -14.44 -14.41
CA GLY A 56 -3.98 -15.11 -13.89
C GLY A 56 -2.74 -14.89 -14.78
N SER A 57 -2.73 -13.83 -15.59
CA SER A 57 -1.68 -13.59 -16.57
C SER A 57 -1.51 -12.11 -16.87
N LEU A 58 -0.31 -11.58 -16.61
CA LEU A 58 0.05 -10.21 -16.99
C LEU A 58 0.06 -10.01 -18.51
N GLY A 59 0.49 -11.02 -19.27
CA GLY A 59 0.46 -10.98 -20.73
C GLY A 59 -0.97 -11.06 -21.28
N GLY A 60 -1.85 -11.84 -20.62
CA GLY A 60 -3.27 -11.88 -20.94
C GLY A 60 -3.96 -10.54 -20.68
N ALA A 61 -3.73 -9.95 -19.51
CA ALA A 61 -4.25 -8.65 -19.14
C ALA A 61 -3.76 -7.53 -20.08
N ALA A 62 -2.48 -7.53 -20.44
CA ALA A 62 -1.94 -6.57 -21.41
C ALA A 62 -2.66 -6.63 -22.76
N ARG A 63 -2.90 -7.84 -23.28
CA ARG A 63 -3.63 -8.06 -24.54
C ARG A 63 -5.08 -7.57 -24.45
N GLU A 64 -5.75 -7.85 -23.33
CA GLU A 64 -7.13 -7.41 -23.11
C GLU A 64 -7.25 -5.88 -23.09
N LEU A 65 -6.30 -5.19 -22.44
CA LEU A 65 -6.26 -3.73 -22.36
C LEU A 65 -5.61 -3.07 -23.61
N GLY A 66 -5.27 -3.84 -24.65
CA GLY A 66 -4.66 -3.32 -25.87
C GLY A 66 -3.27 -2.68 -25.68
N ILE A 67 -2.53 -3.05 -24.64
CA ILE A 67 -1.18 -2.54 -24.34
C ILE A 67 -0.12 -3.62 -24.48
N THR A 68 1.14 -3.20 -24.63
CA THR A 68 2.26 -4.15 -24.67
C THR A 68 2.54 -4.73 -23.28
N GLN A 69 3.02 -5.98 -23.24
CA GLN A 69 3.41 -6.61 -21.97
C GLN A 69 4.49 -5.82 -21.19
N PRO A 70 5.52 -5.22 -21.83
CA PRO A 70 6.44 -4.32 -21.13
C PRO A 70 5.77 -3.09 -20.50
N ALA A 71 4.78 -2.49 -21.18
CA ALA A 71 4.02 -1.38 -20.64
C ALA A 71 3.19 -1.80 -19.42
N ALA A 72 2.47 -2.92 -19.51
CA ALA A 72 1.73 -3.50 -18.40
C ALA A 72 2.65 -3.81 -17.20
N SER A 73 3.80 -4.42 -17.48
CA SER A 73 4.84 -4.75 -16.51
C SER A 73 5.38 -3.51 -15.80
N SER A 74 5.60 -2.41 -16.52
CA SER A 74 6.03 -1.13 -15.97
C SER A 74 4.96 -0.49 -15.08
N ARG A 75 3.69 -0.51 -15.55
CA ARG A 75 2.55 0.05 -14.84
C ARG A 75 2.30 -0.65 -13.50
N ILE A 76 2.30 -1.99 -13.47
CA ILE A 76 2.21 -2.77 -12.21
C ILE A 76 3.36 -2.42 -11.26
N ARG A 77 4.61 -2.38 -11.74
CA ARG A 77 5.74 -1.99 -10.88
C ARG A 77 5.60 -0.58 -10.33
N SER A 78 5.04 0.35 -11.11
CA SER A 78 4.79 1.71 -10.63
C SER A 78 3.73 1.73 -9.53
N MET A 79 2.65 0.99 -9.71
CA MET A 79 1.60 0.81 -8.72
C MET A 79 2.16 0.22 -7.42
N GLU A 80 2.97 -0.84 -7.51
CA GLU A 80 3.66 -1.46 -6.36
C GLU A 80 4.56 -0.47 -5.62
N ARG A 81 5.33 0.36 -6.35
CA ARG A 81 6.17 1.39 -5.74
C ARG A 81 5.35 2.49 -5.05
N GLN A 82 4.24 2.92 -5.64
CA GLN A 82 3.37 3.94 -5.06
C GLN A 82 2.70 3.44 -3.77
N LEU A 83 2.29 2.18 -3.75
CA LEU A 83 1.63 1.56 -2.59
C LEU A 83 2.61 0.96 -1.57
N GLY A 84 3.88 0.80 -1.93
CA GLY A 84 4.91 0.22 -1.06
C GLY A 84 4.75 -1.28 -0.81
N VAL A 85 3.96 -1.98 -1.64
CA VAL A 85 3.65 -3.42 -1.48
C VAL A 85 3.73 -4.13 -2.82
N ALA A 86 4.17 -5.39 -2.81
CA ALA A 86 4.10 -6.26 -3.99
C ALA A 86 2.65 -6.70 -4.20
N LEU A 87 2.14 -6.55 -5.42
CA LEU A 87 0.75 -6.87 -5.78
C LEU A 87 0.65 -8.14 -6.60
N VAL A 88 1.69 -8.44 -7.39
CA VAL A 88 1.68 -9.56 -8.33
C VAL A 88 2.96 -10.40 -8.19
N ASP A 89 2.79 -11.66 -7.83
CA ASP A 89 3.85 -12.67 -7.93
C ASP A 89 3.96 -13.19 -9.35
N ARG A 90 5.17 -13.11 -9.92
CA ARG A 90 5.48 -13.56 -11.27
C ARG A 90 6.25 -14.86 -11.21
N SER A 91 5.79 -15.85 -11.97
CA SER A 91 6.44 -17.16 -12.09
C SER A 91 6.47 -17.62 -13.55
N PRO A 92 7.26 -18.65 -13.89
CA PRO A 92 7.19 -19.27 -15.22
C PRO A 92 5.79 -19.78 -15.61
N ARG A 93 4.91 -20.00 -14.61
CA ARG A 93 3.53 -20.49 -14.82
C ARG A 93 2.50 -19.37 -15.02
N GLY A 94 2.92 -18.10 -14.97
CA GLY A 94 2.03 -16.94 -15.11
C GLY A 94 2.18 -15.93 -13.98
N SER A 95 1.13 -15.14 -13.78
CA SER A 95 1.10 -14.04 -12.81
C SER A 95 -0.07 -14.22 -11.85
N ARG A 96 0.18 -14.19 -10.55
CA ARG A 96 -0.85 -14.33 -9.52
C ARG A 96 -0.82 -13.13 -8.59
N LEU A 97 -1.95 -12.82 -7.96
CA LEU A 97 -1.98 -11.80 -6.92
C LEU A 97 -1.26 -12.31 -5.68
N THR A 98 -0.57 -11.41 -4.99
CA THR A 98 -0.21 -11.59 -3.58
C THR A 98 -1.45 -11.37 -2.70
N ASP A 99 -1.35 -11.65 -1.40
CA ASP A 99 -2.43 -11.34 -0.44
C ASP A 99 -2.74 -9.83 -0.42
N ALA A 100 -1.71 -8.98 -0.47
CA ALA A 100 -1.87 -7.54 -0.59
C ALA A 100 -2.52 -7.16 -1.94
N GLY A 101 -2.12 -7.84 -3.02
CA GLY A 101 -2.72 -7.69 -4.34
C GLY A 101 -4.22 -7.98 -4.35
N ALA A 102 -4.67 -9.02 -3.65
CA ALA A 102 -6.08 -9.36 -3.52
C ALA A 102 -6.87 -8.24 -2.82
N LEU A 103 -6.36 -7.74 -1.68
CA LEU A 103 -6.99 -6.63 -0.95
C LEU A 103 -7.07 -5.35 -1.79
N VAL A 104 -5.98 -4.99 -2.47
CA VAL A 104 -5.93 -3.81 -3.33
C VAL A 104 -6.87 -3.96 -4.53
N THR A 105 -7.01 -5.16 -5.08
CA THR A 105 -7.94 -5.46 -6.18
C THR A 105 -9.39 -5.20 -5.76
N ASP A 106 -9.78 -5.54 -4.54
CA ASP A 106 -11.13 -5.27 -4.04
C ASP A 106 -11.42 -3.78 -3.86
N TRP A 107 -10.42 -2.98 -3.46
CA TRP A 107 -10.55 -1.52 -3.43
C TRP A 107 -10.60 -0.92 -4.83
N ALA A 108 -9.70 -1.36 -5.71
CA ALA A 108 -9.63 -0.93 -7.10
C ALA A 108 -10.95 -1.18 -7.84
N ARG A 109 -11.58 -2.33 -7.62
CA ARG A 109 -12.90 -2.66 -8.20
C ARG A 109 -13.93 -1.56 -7.94
N ARG A 110 -14.08 -1.14 -6.67
CA ARG A 110 -15.06 -0.12 -6.28
C ARG A 110 -14.76 1.25 -6.91
N ILE A 111 -13.49 1.59 -7.08
CA ILE A 111 -13.07 2.85 -7.68
C ILE A 111 -13.38 2.83 -9.19
N VAL A 112 -13.05 1.74 -9.88
CA VAL A 112 -13.33 1.57 -11.30
C VAL A 112 -14.84 1.56 -11.56
N GLU A 113 -15.63 0.83 -10.78
CA GLU A 113 -17.10 0.83 -10.89
C GLU A 113 -17.70 2.25 -10.71
N ALA A 114 -17.19 3.03 -9.77
CA ALA A 114 -17.61 4.42 -9.58
C ALA A 114 -17.20 5.33 -10.75
N ALA A 115 -16.03 5.10 -11.33
CA ALA A 115 -15.55 5.84 -12.49
C ALA A 115 -16.35 5.50 -13.76
N GLU A 116 -16.67 4.21 -13.99
CA GLU A 116 -17.53 3.75 -15.07
C GLU A 116 -18.94 4.36 -14.94
N ALA A 117 -19.49 4.39 -13.73
CA ALA A 117 -20.79 5.04 -13.47
C ALA A 117 -20.75 6.55 -13.74
N PHE A 118 -19.60 7.20 -13.49
CA PHE A 118 -19.40 8.62 -13.79
C PHE A 118 -19.27 8.89 -15.29
N ASP A 119 -18.54 8.05 -16.03
CA ASP A 119 -18.37 8.18 -17.49
C ASP A 119 -19.68 7.92 -18.27
N ALA A 120 -20.55 7.06 -17.73
CA ALA A 120 -21.83 6.73 -18.33
C ALA A 120 -22.94 7.79 -18.15
N GLY A 121 -22.72 8.82 -17.31
CA GLY A 121 -23.70 9.88 -16.99
C GLY A 121 -23.45 11.17 -17.74
#